data_AF-A0A5D3D475-F1
#
_entry.id   AF-A0A5D3D475-F1
#
_cell.length_a   1.000
_cell.length_b   1.000
_cell.length_c   1.000
_cell.angle_alpha   90.00
_cell.angle_beta   90.00
_cell.angle_gamma   90.00
#
_symmetry.space_group_name_H-M   'P 1'
#
loop_
_entity.id
_entity.type
_entity.pdbx_description
1 polymer ?
#
loop_
_entity_poly.entity_id
_entity_poly.type
_entity_poly.pdbx_seq_one_letter_code
_entity_poly.pdbx_strand_id
1 'polypeptide(L)'
;MLTICSTILRFGRSYDYPAAFNFGDSNSDTGELVAAQGFSLSLPYGQSYFNTPSSGRFSNGRLIVDFISKISNTPYSLFAFHVSNNFWCP
;
A
#
# COMPACT_ATOMS: atom_id res chain seq x y z
N MET A 1 -4.71 -14.01 -7.22
CA MET A 1 -3.68 -14.53 -8.15
C MET A 1 -3.75 -13.69 -9.42
N LEU A 2 -3.02 -12.58 -9.46
CA LEU A 2 -2.85 -11.80 -10.69
C LEU A 2 -1.36 -11.50 -10.80
N THR A 3 -0.76 -12.25 -11.72
CA THR A 3 0.50 -12.05 -12.42
C THR A 3 1.22 -10.74 -12.11
N ILE A 4 2.13 -10.80 -11.13
CA ILE A 4 3.26 -9.87 -11.03
C ILE A 4 4.27 -10.34 -12.10
N CYS A 5 3.90 -10.22 -13.37
CA CYS A 5 4.85 -10.35 -14.46
C CYS A 5 5.58 -9.01 -14.53
N SER A 6 6.69 -8.95 -13.78
CA SER A 6 8.02 -8.50 -14.21
C SER A 6 8.22 -7.21 -15.01
N THR A 7 7.21 -6.47 -15.43
CA THR A 7 7.39 -5.13 -16.00
C THR A 7 7.33 -4.12 -14.87
N ILE A 8 8.46 -3.99 -14.16
CA ILE A 8 8.85 -2.66 -13.71
C ILE A 8 8.85 -1.82 -15.00
N LEU A 9 7.80 -1.01 -15.20
CA LEU A 9 7.74 -0.07 -16.31
C LEU A 9 8.89 0.92 -16.11
N ARG A 10 10.07 0.59 -16.63
CA ARG A 10 11.16 1.54 -16.79
C ARG A 10 10.80 2.43 -17.97
N PHE A 11 9.89 3.37 -17.72
CA PHE A 11 9.70 4.49 -18.63
C PHE A 11 11.04 5.20 -18.72
N GLY A 12 11.63 5.16 -19.91
CA GLY A 12 12.94 5.73 -20.18
C GLY A 12 12.96 7.21 -19.81
N ARG A 13 13.60 7.52 -18.68
CA ARG A 13 14.44 8.68 -18.41
C ARG A 13 15.04 8.48 -17.02
N SER A 14 16.33 8.77 -16.90
CA SER A 14 17.03 8.82 -15.62
C SER A 14 16.36 9.87 -14.73
N TYR A 15 15.42 9.44 -13.91
CA TYR A 15 14.97 10.21 -12.77
C TYR A 15 15.78 9.70 -11.58
N ASP A 16 16.51 10.59 -10.91
CA ASP A 16 17.30 10.29 -9.70
C ASP A 16 16.44 9.91 -8.48
N TYR A 17 15.14 9.64 -8.70
CA TYR A 17 14.15 9.31 -7.70
C TYR A 17 13.45 8.01 -8.10
N PRO A 18 13.87 6.86 -7.56
CA PRO A 18 13.20 5.61 -7.85
C PRO A 18 11.80 5.61 -7.20
N ALA A 19 10.76 5.42 -8.02
CA ALA A 19 9.36 5.41 -7.58
C ALA A 19 8.68 4.09 -7.97
N ALA A 20 7.72 3.67 -7.15
CA ALA A 20 6.90 2.49 -7.38
C ALA A 20 5.42 2.86 -7.21
N PHE A 21 4.61 2.48 -8.20
CA PHE A 21 3.16 2.65 -8.18
C PHE A 21 2.51 1.33 -7.79
N ASN A 22 1.58 1.37 -6.85
CA ASN A 22 0.85 0.19 -6.38
C ASN A 22 -0.63 0.40 -6.63
N PHE A 23 -1.27 -0.53 -7.33
CA PHE A 23 -2.71 -0.51 -7.60
C PHE A 23 -3.33 -1.71 -6.90
N GLY A 24 -4.45 -1.51 -6.21
CA GLY A 24 -5.09 -2.62 -5.50
C GLY A 24 -6.23 -2.20 -4.59
N ASP A 25 -6.47 -3.04 -3.60
CA ASP A 25 -7.51 -2.93 -2.57
C ASP A 25 -6.88 -2.77 -1.17
N SER A 26 -7.69 -2.98 -0.13
CA SER A 26 -7.31 -2.93 1.28
C SER A 26 -6.04 -3.72 1.64
N ASN A 27 -5.69 -4.80 0.92
CA ASN A 27 -4.48 -5.60 1.20
C ASN A 27 -3.18 -4.89 0.82
N SER A 28 -3.28 -3.81 0.05
CA SER A 28 -2.15 -3.04 -0.44
C SER A 28 -2.23 -1.56 -0.04
N ASP A 29 -3.37 -1.13 0.52
CA ASP A 29 -3.59 0.22 1.01
C ASP A 29 -2.80 0.49 2.30
N THR A 30 -1.86 1.43 2.22
CA THR A 30 -1.02 1.85 3.34
C THR A 30 -1.63 2.96 4.20
N GLY A 31 -2.90 3.31 3.97
CA GLY A 31 -3.65 4.34 4.69
C GLY A 31 -4.18 5.48 3.82
N GLU A 32 -4.15 5.31 2.51
CA GLU A 32 -4.64 6.29 1.55
C GLU A 32 -6.16 6.44 1.64
N LEU A 33 -6.91 5.34 1.77
CA LEU A 33 -8.38 5.41 1.86
C LEU A 33 -8.84 6.16 3.12
N VAL A 34 -8.21 5.86 4.24
CA VAL A 34 -8.40 6.53 5.54
C VAL A 34 -8.06 8.02 5.42
N ALA A 35 -6.94 8.37 4.79
CA ALA A 35 -6.55 9.77 4.59
C ALA A 35 -7.49 10.53 3.65
N ALA A 36 -7.96 9.88 2.57
CA ALA A 36 -8.82 10.49 1.56
C ALA A 36 -10.26 10.71 2.05
N GLN A 37 -10.81 9.76 2.80
CA GLN A 37 -12.20 9.81 3.27
C GLN A 37 -12.34 10.34 4.71
N GLY A 38 -11.24 10.47 5.46
CA GLY A 38 -11.23 11.07 6.80
C GLY A 38 -11.92 10.21 7.87
N PHE A 39 -12.01 8.89 7.68
CA PHE A 39 -12.51 7.97 8.71
C PHE A 39 -11.36 7.31 9.47
N SER A 40 -11.62 6.83 10.67
CA SER A 40 -10.66 6.06 11.46
C SER A 40 -11.03 4.57 11.45
N LEU A 41 -10.02 3.72 11.36
CA LEU A 41 -10.18 2.29 11.59
C LEU A 41 -10.25 2.01 13.09
N SER A 42 -11.26 1.26 13.50
CA SER A 42 -11.33 0.74 14.87
C SER A 42 -10.37 -0.43 15.06
N LEU A 43 -10.11 -0.80 16.31
CA LEU A 43 -9.41 -2.06 16.61
C LEU A 43 -10.08 -3.22 15.87
N PRO A 44 -9.29 -4.20 15.38
CA PRO A 44 -7.91 -4.49 15.80
C PRO A 44 -6.79 -3.83 14.98
N TYR A 45 -7.12 -3.09 13.91
CA TYR A 45 -6.17 -2.64 12.90
C TYR A 45 -5.01 -1.81 13.47
N GLY A 46 -3.78 -2.28 13.24
CA GLY A 46 -2.55 -1.65 13.74
C GLY A 46 -2.11 -2.06 15.15
N GLN A 47 -2.90 -2.87 15.88
CA GLN A 47 -2.61 -3.20 17.28
C GLN A 47 -1.33 -4.04 17.46
N SER A 48 -1.09 -5.04 16.60
CA SER A 48 -0.02 -6.02 16.84
C SER A 48 1.38 -5.54 16.46
N TYR A 49 1.52 -4.80 15.35
CA TYR A 49 2.82 -4.37 14.83
C TYR A 49 3.12 -2.90 15.09
N PHE A 50 2.15 -2.01 14.85
CA PHE A 50 2.36 -0.57 14.98
C PHE A 50 2.14 -0.08 16.41
N ASN A 51 1.41 -0.82 17.25
CA ASN A 51 1.06 -0.45 18.62
C ASN A 51 0.40 0.94 18.70
N THR A 52 -0.47 1.25 17.73
CA THR A 52 -1.20 2.52 17.63
C THR A 52 -2.71 2.27 17.62
N PRO A 53 -3.54 3.27 17.99
CA PRO A 53 -5.00 3.13 17.96
C PRO A 53 -5.56 2.81 16.57
N SER A 54 -4.87 3.26 15.51
CA SER A 54 -5.15 2.96 14.11
C SER A 54 -3.87 3.16 13.30
N SER A 55 -3.47 2.16 12.53
CA SER A 55 -2.38 2.28 11.55
C SER A 55 -2.82 2.98 10.26
N GLY A 56 -4.12 3.22 10.08
CA GLY A 56 -4.73 3.58 8.80
C GLY A 56 -4.81 2.41 7.81
N ARG A 57 -4.31 1.23 8.15
CA ARG A 57 -4.23 0.06 7.27
C ARG A 57 -5.24 -0.99 7.70
N PHE A 58 -5.79 -1.72 6.74
CA PHE A 58 -6.65 -2.89 6.98
C PHE A 58 -5.87 -4.13 7.42
N SER A 59 -4.88 -3.95 8.30
CA SER A 59 -4.03 -5.03 8.83
C SER A 59 -3.51 -4.69 10.23
N ASN A 60 -3.28 -5.72 11.05
CA ASN A 60 -2.57 -5.60 12.33
C ASN A 60 -1.05 -5.55 12.17
N GLY A 61 -0.56 -5.70 10.94
CA GLY A 61 0.85 -5.89 10.60
C GLY A 61 1.28 -5.12 9.35
N ARG A 62 2.51 -5.42 8.91
CA ARG A 62 3.00 -4.99 7.61
C ARG A 62 2.22 -5.65 6.47
N LEU A 63 2.05 -4.92 5.37
CA LEU A 63 1.50 -5.43 4.11
C LEU A 63 2.60 -5.99 3.22
N ILE A 64 2.25 -6.80 2.22
CA ILE A 64 3.24 -7.35 1.27
C ILE A 64 4.05 -6.26 0.57
N VAL A 65 3.41 -5.11 0.31
CA VAL A 65 4.05 -3.93 -0.28
C VAL A 65 5.18 -3.38 0.60
N ASP A 66 5.09 -3.51 1.93
CA ASP A 66 6.14 -3.06 2.86
C ASP A 66 7.42 -3.91 2.73
N PHE A 67 7.28 -5.17 2.33
CA PHE A 67 8.41 -6.06 2.11
C PHE A 67 9.03 -5.83 0.73
N ILE A 68 8.19 -5.63 -0.29
CA ILE A 68 8.67 -5.37 -1.66
C ILE A 68 9.51 -4.10 -1.71
N SER A 69 9.06 -3.00 -1.09
CA SER A 69 9.85 -1.76 -1.17
C SER A 69 11.09 -1.76 -0.29
N LYS A 70 11.07 -2.51 0.83
CA LYS A 70 12.30 -2.78 1.59
C LYS A 70 13.36 -3.47 0.71
N ILE A 71 12.95 -4.37 -0.18
CA ILE A 71 13.86 -5.08 -1.09
C ILE A 71 14.34 -4.15 -2.22
N SER A 72 13.47 -3.28 -2.74
CA SER A 72 13.81 -2.39 -3.86
C SER A 72 14.53 -1.10 -3.47
N ASN A 73 14.66 -0.80 -2.16
CA ASN A 73 15.26 0.42 -1.62
C ASN A 73 14.64 1.70 -2.23
N THR A 74 13.35 1.65 -2.55
CA THR A 74 12.62 2.76 -3.17
C THR A 74 11.73 3.44 -2.15
N PRO A 75 11.84 4.76 -1.92
CA PRO A 75 10.90 5.45 -1.04
C PRO A 75 9.48 5.27 -1.60
N TYR A 76 8.54 4.90 -0.74
CA TYR A 76 7.14 4.71 -1.07
C TYR A 76 6.49 6.05 -1.45
N SER A 77 6.77 6.57 -2.65
CA SER A 77 5.81 7.48 -3.31
C SER A 77 4.70 6.60 -3.88
N LEU A 78 3.99 5.94 -2.98
CA LEU A 78 2.90 5.05 -3.29
C LEU A 78 1.69 5.94 -3.63
N PHE A 79 1.57 6.35 -4.89
CA PHE A 79 0.26 6.69 -5.41
C PHE A 79 -0.47 5.36 -5.56
N ALA A 80 -1.26 5.04 -4.55
CA ALA A 80 -2.30 4.07 -4.73
C ALA A 80 -3.40 4.73 -5.57
N PHE A 81 -3.75 4.10 -6.67
CA PHE A 81 -4.95 4.49 -7.40
C PHE A 81 -5.98 3.41 -7.12
N HIS A 82 -7.10 3.90 -6.60
CA HIS A 82 -8.30 3.17 -6.29
C HIS A 82 -8.90 2.56 -7.57
N VAL A 83 -8.69 1.27 -7.81
CA VAL A 83 -9.25 0.55 -8.97
C VAL A 83 -10.23 -0.53 -8.50
N SER A 84 -11.53 -0.27 -8.72
CA SER A 84 -12.67 -1.21 -8.76
C SER A 84 -13.54 -1.47 -7.51
N ASN A 85 -14.84 -1.65 -7.77
CA ASN A 85 -16.00 -1.68 -6.84
C ASN A 85 -16.01 -2.75 -5.71
N ASN A 86 -14.91 -3.41 -5.38
CA ASN A 86 -14.81 -4.43 -4.31
C ASN A 86 -13.59 -4.18 -3.39
N PHE A 87 -13.48 -2.94 -2.87
CA PHE A 87 -12.31 -2.42 -2.13
C PHE A 87 -11.97 -3.08 -0.79
N TRP A 88 -12.80 -4.03 -0.36
CA TRP A 88 -12.70 -4.67 0.94
C TRP A 88 -12.42 -6.15 0.74
N CYS A 89 -11.32 -6.64 1.30
CA CYS A 89 -11.33 -8.03 1.71
C CYS A 89 -12.48 -8.22 2.72
N PRO A 90 -13.36 -9.22 2.52
CA PRO A 90 -14.41 -9.52 3.48
C PRO A 90 -13.84 -9.86 4.87
#